data_AF-A0A124EGU1-F1
#
_entry.id   AF-A0A124EGU1-F1
#
_cell.length_a   1.000
_cell.length_b   1.000
_cell.length_c   1.000
_cell.angle_alpha   90.00
_cell.angle_beta   90.00
_cell.angle_gamma   90.00
#
_symmetry.space_group_name_H-M   'P 1'
#
loop_
_entity.id
_entity.type
_entity.pdbx_description
1 polymer ?
#
loop_
_entity_poly.entity_id
_entity_poly.type
_entity_poly.pdbx_seq_one_letter_code
_entity_poly.pdbx_strand_id
1 'polypeptide(L)'
;MSDFKTIARILGAIRSCEGRPFDVAAVSPEAMGVSEEQRDVLACKLQRAGKVDGLITTEDIDGAPLRVLWAQSSPEVTLDGLEYMATREPLRSAAREVVGASVLAAVSATAAALGSML
;
A
#
# COMPACT_ATOMS: atom_id res chain seq x y z
N MET A 1 1.19 7.77 13.39
CA MET A 1 2.25 7.76 12.36
C MET A 1 2.31 6.44 11.59
N SER A 2 1.92 5.29 12.17
CA SER A 2 1.82 3.99 11.48
C SER A 2 0.86 4.03 10.28
N ASP A 3 -0.32 4.61 10.43
CA ASP A 3 -1.33 4.63 9.37
C ASP A 3 -0.86 5.37 8.11
N PHE A 4 -0.14 6.48 8.26
CA PHE A 4 0.43 7.20 7.11
C PHE A 4 1.49 6.38 6.37
N LYS A 5 2.25 5.52 7.07
CA LYS A 5 3.18 4.57 6.43
C LYS A 5 2.42 3.52 5.65
N THR A 6 1.36 2.97 6.22
CA THR A 6 0.51 2.00 5.53
C THR A 6 -0.19 2.63 4.33
N ILE A 7 -0.72 3.86 4.46
CA ILE A 7 -1.29 4.62 3.34
C ILE A 7 -0.25 4.86 2.24
N ALA A 8 0.98 5.24 2.59
CA ALA A 8 2.05 5.44 1.63
C ALA A 8 2.38 4.14 0.87
N ARG A 9 2.40 2.99 1.56
CA ARG A 9 2.61 1.68 0.95
C ARG A 9 1.46 1.27 0.04
N ILE A 10 0.21 1.44 0.46
CA ILE A 10 -0.98 1.12 -0.35
C ILE A 10 -0.94 1.94 -1.64
N LEU A 11 -0.79 3.26 -1.54
CA LEU A 11 -0.73 4.16 -2.70
C LEU A 11 0.47 3.84 -3.62
N GLY A 12 1.63 3.54 -3.03
CA GLY A 12 2.80 3.12 -3.79
C GLY A 12 2.60 1.80 -4.54
N ALA A 13 1.97 0.82 -3.91
CA ALA A 13 1.68 -0.49 -4.50
C ALA A 13 0.71 -0.36 -5.68
N ILE A 14 -0.40 0.35 -5.50
CA ILE A 14 -1.39 0.62 -6.55
C ILE A 14 -0.71 1.33 -7.73
N ARG A 15 -0.01 2.43 -7.47
CA ARG A 15 0.69 3.19 -8.51
C ARG A 15 1.73 2.38 -9.27
N SER A 16 2.42 1.46 -8.59
CA SER A 16 3.42 0.60 -9.24
C SER A 16 2.82 -0.31 -10.32
N CYS A 17 1.50 -0.56 -10.25
CA CYS A 17 0.77 -1.42 -11.18
C CYS A 17 -0.07 -0.67 -12.21
N GLU A 18 0.03 0.67 -12.29
CA GLU A 18 -0.66 1.43 -13.34
C GLU A 18 -0.22 0.95 -14.73
N GLY A 19 -1.20 0.68 -15.60
CA GLY A 19 -0.96 0.17 -16.96
C GLY A 19 -0.64 -1.34 -17.05
N ARG A 20 -0.74 -2.09 -15.94
CA ARG A 20 -0.58 -3.55 -15.90
C ARG A 20 -1.62 -4.20 -14.97
N PRO A 21 -1.81 -5.53 -15.02
CA PRO A 21 -2.66 -6.22 -14.05
C PRO A 21 -2.22 -5.94 -12.60
N PHE A 22 -3.19 -5.73 -11.71
CA PHE A 22 -2.91 -5.44 -10.32
C PHE A 22 -2.31 -6.65 -9.59
N ASP A 23 -1.16 -6.44 -8.93
CA ASP A 23 -0.52 -7.46 -8.12
C ASP A 23 -1.05 -7.40 -6.67
N VAL A 24 -1.93 -8.34 -6.34
CA VAL A 24 -2.53 -8.46 -5.00
C VAL A 24 -1.46 -8.70 -3.92
N ALA A 25 -0.34 -9.36 -4.24
CA ALA A 25 0.71 -9.63 -3.27
C ALA A 25 1.36 -8.34 -2.76
N ALA A 26 1.41 -7.29 -3.60
CA ALA A 26 1.96 -5.98 -3.27
C ALA A 26 1.16 -5.25 -2.18
N VAL A 27 -0.09 -5.65 -1.94
CA VAL A 27 -0.96 -5.12 -0.88
C VAL A 27 -1.32 -6.20 0.16
N SER A 28 -0.55 -7.28 0.26
CA SER A 28 -0.74 -8.27 1.33
C SER A 28 -0.58 -7.62 2.73
N PRO A 29 -1.26 -8.12 3.78
CA PRO A 29 -1.09 -7.60 5.15
C PRO A 29 0.39 -7.62 5.58
N GLU A 30 1.14 -8.63 5.16
CA GLU A 30 2.57 -8.78 5.39
C GLU A 30 3.38 -7.68 4.70
N ALA A 31 3.10 -7.40 3.42
CA ALA A 31 3.76 -6.30 2.68
C ALA A 31 3.45 -4.94 3.29
N MET A 32 2.25 -4.77 3.88
CA MET A 32 1.84 -3.54 4.52
C MET A 32 2.33 -3.42 5.98
N GLY A 33 2.70 -4.53 6.62
CA GLY A 33 3.11 -4.61 8.02
C GLY A 33 1.98 -4.33 9.01
N VAL A 34 0.74 -4.66 8.65
CA VAL A 34 -0.48 -4.42 9.44
C VAL A 34 -1.44 -5.61 9.33
N SER A 35 -2.51 -5.62 10.13
CA SER A 35 -3.58 -6.61 9.96
C SER A 35 -4.36 -6.39 8.66
N GLU A 36 -5.02 -7.44 8.19
CA GLU A 36 -5.92 -7.38 7.02
C GLU A 36 -7.02 -6.33 7.21
N GLU A 37 -7.64 -6.30 8.39
CA GLU A 37 -8.67 -5.32 8.73
C GLU A 37 -8.14 -3.88 8.65
N GLN A 38 -6.97 -3.61 9.22
CA GLN A 38 -6.39 -2.26 9.20
C GLN A 38 -6.06 -1.83 7.76
N ARG A 39 -5.49 -2.73 6.94
CA ARG A 39 -5.24 -2.47 5.53
C ARG A 39 -6.54 -2.10 4.80
N ASP A 40 -7.58 -2.93 4.95
CA ASP A 40 -8.84 -2.77 4.22
C ASP A 40 -9.57 -1.48 4.67
N VAL A 41 -9.59 -1.18 5.96
CA VAL A 41 -10.12 0.09 6.49
C VAL A 41 -9.42 1.30 5.87
N LEU A 42 -8.08 1.26 5.76
CA LEU A 42 -7.31 2.37 5.20
C LEU A 42 -7.54 2.50 3.68
N ALA A 43 -7.62 1.39 2.96
CA ALA A 43 -7.94 1.37 1.53
C ALA A 43 -9.34 1.93 1.25
N CYS A 44 -10.36 1.51 2.02
CA CYS A 44 -11.72 2.06 1.91
C CYS A 44 -11.75 3.55 2.22
N LYS A 45 -11.01 4.03 3.23
CA LYS A 45 -10.90 5.48 3.52
C LYS A 45 -10.30 6.26 2.35
N LEU A 46 -9.27 5.71 1.68
CA LEU A 46 -8.67 6.33 0.50
C LEU A 46 -9.68 6.43 -0.66
N GLN A 47 -10.47 5.38 -0.89
CA GLN A 47 -11.49 5.39 -1.93
C GLN A 47 -12.61 6.38 -1.63
N ARG A 48 -13.17 6.38 -0.41
CA ARG A 48 -14.21 7.35 0.00
C ARG A 48 -13.72 8.80 -0.09
N ALA A 49 -12.43 9.03 0.15
CA ALA A 49 -11.82 10.35 0.03
C ALA A 49 -11.45 10.72 -1.42
N GLY A 50 -11.78 9.88 -2.40
CA GLY A 50 -11.49 10.09 -3.83
C GLY A 50 -10.01 10.04 -4.17
N LYS A 51 -9.17 9.39 -3.36
CA LYS A 51 -7.71 9.27 -3.57
C LYS A 51 -7.32 8.00 -4.33
N VAL A 52 -8.19 7.00 -4.29
CA VAL A 52 -8.09 5.75 -5.04
C VAL A 52 -9.46 5.47 -5.65
N ASP A 53 -9.50 4.89 -6.85
CA ASP A 53 -10.72 4.35 -7.46
C ASP A 53 -10.52 2.86 -7.78
N GLY A 54 -11.58 2.15 -8.17
CA GLY A 54 -11.50 0.78 -8.67
C GLY A 54 -11.39 -0.33 -7.62
N LEU A 55 -11.58 -0.02 -6.32
CA LEU A 55 -11.72 -1.05 -5.28
C LEU A 55 -13.14 -1.58 -5.24
N ILE A 56 -13.25 -2.90 -5.34
CA ILE A 56 -14.50 -3.62 -5.02
C ILE A 56 -14.49 -3.89 -3.52
N THR A 57 -15.54 -3.46 -2.83
CA THR A 57 -15.64 -3.58 -1.38
C THR A 57 -16.96 -4.24 -0.98
N THR A 58 -17.00 -4.77 0.24
CA THR A 58 -18.22 -5.31 0.86
C THR A 58 -18.97 -4.28 1.70
N GLU A 59 -18.63 -3.00 1.59
CA GLU A 59 -19.19 -1.94 2.45
C GLU A 59 -20.71 -1.82 2.36
N ASP A 60 -21.26 -2.03 1.17
CA ASP A 60 -22.70 -1.91 0.91
C ASP A 60 -23.47 -3.21 1.19
N ILE A 61 -22.83 -4.22 1.79
CA ILE A 61 -23.45 -5.50 2.12
C ILE A 61 -23.85 -5.51 3.59
N ASP A 62 -25.16 -5.49 3.85
CA ASP A 62 -25.71 -5.52 5.19
C ASP A 62 -25.17 -6.69 6.03
N GLY A 63 -24.57 -6.36 7.18
CA GLY A 63 -24.03 -7.34 8.13
C GLY A 63 -22.70 -7.98 7.71
N ALA A 64 -22.13 -7.63 6.56
CA ALA A 64 -20.81 -8.09 6.17
C ALA A 64 -19.69 -7.29 6.87
N PRO A 65 -18.56 -7.92 7.22
CA PRO A 65 -17.38 -7.18 7.64
C PRO A 65 -16.84 -6.32 6.48
N LEU A 66 -16.28 -5.15 6.80
CA LEU A 66 -15.63 -4.30 5.80
C LEU A 66 -14.39 -5.00 5.23
N ARG A 67 -14.44 -5.35 3.95
CA ARG A 67 -13.36 -6.00 3.22
C ARG A 67 -13.16 -5.36 1.86
N VAL A 68 -11.92 -5.42 1.41
CA VAL A 68 -11.57 -5.10 0.02
C VAL A 68 -11.33 -6.41 -0.74
N LEU A 69 -12.08 -6.60 -1.82
CA LEU A 69 -11.98 -7.74 -2.71
C LEU A 69 -10.82 -7.51 -3.70
N TRP A 70 -9.58 -7.55 -3.19
CA TRP A 70 -8.38 -7.15 -3.93
C TRP A 70 -8.17 -7.93 -5.23
N ALA A 71 -8.48 -9.22 -5.25
CA ALA A 71 -8.34 -10.06 -6.44
C ALA A 71 -9.37 -9.73 -7.54
N GLN A 72 -10.46 -9.04 -7.18
CA GLN A 72 -11.50 -8.59 -8.10
C GLN A 72 -11.38 -7.09 -8.40
N SER A 73 -10.52 -6.38 -7.67
CA SER A 73 -10.33 -4.94 -7.82
C SER A 73 -9.35 -4.62 -8.95
N SER A 74 -9.52 -3.45 -9.56
CA SER A 74 -8.56 -2.88 -10.52
C SER A 74 -8.24 -1.45 -10.08
N PRO A 75 -7.51 -1.29 -8.95
CA PRO A 75 -7.36 0.01 -8.35
C PRO A 75 -6.44 0.93 -9.13
N GLU A 76 -6.74 2.22 -9.07
CA GLU A 76 -5.90 3.28 -9.62
C GLU A 76 -5.79 4.46 -8.66
N VAL A 77 -4.66 5.17 -8.69
CA VAL A 77 -4.51 6.41 -7.93
C VAL A 77 -5.11 7.55 -8.76
N THR A 78 -6.07 8.27 -8.18
CA THR A 78 -6.70 9.40 -8.87
C THR A 78 -5.74 10.60 -8.97
N LEU A 79 -6.07 11.61 -9.78
CA LEU A 79 -5.31 12.87 -9.82
C LEU A 79 -5.19 13.50 -8.41
N ASP A 80 -6.30 13.46 -7.68
CA ASP A 80 -6.43 13.90 -6.30
C ASP A 80 -5.53 13.09 -5.33
N GLY A 81 -5.38 11.80 -5.59
CA GLY A 81 -4.46 10.91 -4.89
C GLY A 81 -2.99 11.24 -5.17
N LEU A 82 -2.65 11.54 -6.43
CA LEU A 82 -1.30 11.96 -6.83
C LEU A 82 -0.90 13.28 -6.16
N GLU A 83 -1.80 14.27 -6.14
CA GLU A 83 -1.56 15.54 -5.44
C GLU A 83 -1.38 15.33 -3.94
N TYR A 84 -2.22 14.48 -3.33
CA TYR A 84 -2.11 14.12 -1.92
C TYR A 84 -0.73 13.49 -1.61
N MET A 85 -0.23 12.63 -2.49
CA MET A 85 1.10 12.03 -2.35
C MET A 85 2.24 13.03 -2.46
N ALA A 86 2.10 14.03 -3.34
CA ALA A 86 3.14 15.02 -3.59
C ALA A 86 3.22 16.10 -2.49
N THR A 87 2.09 16.46 -1.88
CA THR A 87 1.97 17.67 -1.04
C THR A 87 2.00 17.40 0.46
N ARG A 88 1.74 16.17 0.92
CA ARG A 88 1.64 15.87 2.35
C ARG A 88 2.98 15.43 2.94
N GLU A 89 3.59 16.32 3.73
CA GLU A 89 4.85 16.03 4.43
C GLU A 89 4.85 14.72 5.24
N PRO A 90 3.80 14.37 6.02
CA PRO A 90 3.75 13.08 6.72
C PRO A 90 3.84 11.88 5.76
N LEU A 91 3.26 12.00 4.57
CA LEU A 91 3.28 10.92 3.57
C LEU A 91 4.64 10.86 2.86
N ARG A 92 5.24 12.00 2.55
CA ARG A 92 6.60 12.06 2.00
C ARG A 92 7.63 11.50 2.98
N SER A 93 7.52 11.85 4.26
CA SER A 93 8.38 11.30 5.31
C SER A 93 8.20 9.78 5.40
N ALA A 94 6.96 9.32 5.44
CA ALA A 94 6.65 7.90 5.48
C ALA A 94 7.19 7.14 4.25
N ALA A 95 7.04 7.70 3.05
CA ALA A 95 7.55 7.10 1.82
C ALA A 95 9.09 7.01 1.82
N ARG A 96 9.79 8.06 2.28
CA ARG A 96 11.25 8.04 2.43
C ARG A 96 11.72 6.99 3.42
N GLU A 97 11.04 6.86 4.55
CA GLU A 97 11.37 5.84 5.55
C GLU A 97 11.16 4.42 5.02
N VAL A 98 10.09 4.20 4.24
CA VAL A 98 9.84 2.91 3.58
C VAL A 98 10.96 2.57 2.61
N VAL A 99 11.34 3.50 1.73
CA VAL A 99 12.45 3.29 0.78
C VAL A 99 13.77 3.04 1.51
N GLY A 100 14.07 3.83 2.54
CA GLY A 100 15.29 3.68 3.35
C GLY A 100 15.37 2.31 4.03
N ALA A 101 14.27 1.84 4.62
CA ALA A 101 14.20 0.53 5.24
C ALA A 101 14.40 -0.62 4.22
N SER A 102 13.79 -0.52 3.03
CA SER A 102 13.95 -1.51 1.97
C SER A 102 15.39 -1.58 1.45
N VAL A 103 16.05 -0.44 1.27
CA VAL A 103 17.46 -0.37 0.83
C VAL A 103 18.39 -0.99 1.89
N LEU A 104 18.20 -0.65 3.16
CA LEU A 104 18.97 -1.24 4.26
C LEU A 104 18.81 -2.76 4.32
N ALA A 105 17.58 -3.26 4.21
CA ALA A 105 17.31 -4.70 4.21
C ALA A 105 18.00 -5.42 3.04
N ALA A 106 17.97 -4.83 1.83
CA ALA A 106 18.64 -5.40 0.65
C ALA A 106 20.17 -5.45 0.81
N VAL A 107 20.78 -4.39 1.35
CA VAL A 107 22.22 -4.34 1.62
C VAL A 107 22.62 -5.40 2.67
N SER A 108 21.86 -5.52 3.76
CA SER A 108 22.13 -6.53 4.79
C SER A 108 22.00 -7.96 4.29
N ALA A 109 20.97 -8.26 3.48
CA ALA A 109 20.81 -9.58 2.87
C ALA A 109 21.97 -9.94 1.93
N THR A 110 22.42 -8.97 1.12
CA THR A 110 23.57 -9.15 0.22
C THR A 110 24.86 -9.39 0.99
N ALA A 111 25.11 -8.62 2.05
CA ALA A 111 26.26 -8.80 2.92
C ALA A 111 26.27 -10.18 3.62
N ALA A 112 25.12 -10.64 4.11
CA ALA A 112 24.98 -11.95 4.73
C ALA A 112 25.24 -13.10 3.75
N ALA A 113 24.71 -13.00 2.51
CA ALA A 113 24.93 -13.99 1.47
C ALA A 113 26.42 -14.10 1.08
N LEU A 114 27.10 -12.96 0.92
CA LEU A 114 28.55 -12.92 0.65
C LEU A 114 29.37 -13.49 1.82
N GLY A 115 28.98 -13.21 3.07
CA GLY A 115 29.64 -13.74 4.26
C GLY A 115 29.46 -15.25 4.45
N SER A 116 28.37 -15.84 3.95
CA SER A 116 28.13 -17.30 4.00
C SER A 116 28.84 -18.11 2.92
N MET A 117 29.47 -17.44 1.94
CA MET A 117 30.20 -18.05 0.82
C MET A 117 31.73 -18.05 1.04
N LEU A 118 32.23 -17.49 2.14
CA LEU A 118 33.62 -17.50 2.59
C LEU A 118 33.80 -18.45 3.78
#